data_AF-A0A1H2SMV7-F1
#
_entry.id   AF-A0A1H2SMV7-F1
#
_cell.length_a   1.000
_cell.length_b   1.000
_cell.length_c   1.000
_cell.angle_alpha   90.00
_cell.angle_beta   90.00
_cell.angle_gamma   90.00
#
_symmetry.space_group_name_H-M   'P 1'
#
loop_
_entity.id
_entity.type
_entity.pdbx_description
1 polymer ?
#
loop_
_entity_poly.entity_id
_entity_poly.type
_entity_poly.pdbx_seq_one_letter_code
_entity_poly.pdbx_strand_id
1 'polypeptide(L)'
;MKIVVIDDGILPVFRKELNIIEDIVVSGGNLVINKSDEIPISTDHGFNACKIINEYAPEAELISIRIFNPNEMNADIKDLITAFKYCLDNSIPIIHFSGGSVNLKDDYLLRDIIKDIINNGQAEENNCSMFLSLM
;
A
#
# COMPACT_ATOMS: atom_id res chain seq x y z
N MET A 1 11.98 -5.59 10.04
CA MET A 1 11.67 -5.89 8.63
C MET A 1 10.61 -4.90 8.18
N LYS A 2 10.76 -4.28 7.01
CA LYS A 2 9.78 -3.29 6.53
C LYS A 2 8.65 -3.96 5.77
N ILE A 3 7.41 -3.56 6.05
CA ILE A 3 6.22 -4.00 5.33
C ILE A 3 5.43 -2.76 4.92
N VAL A 4 5.12 -2.63 3.64
CA VAL A 4 4.23 -1.58 3.15
C VAL A 4 2.81 -2.11 3.11
N VAL A 5 1.85 -1.29 3.54
CA VAL A 5 0.42 -1.49 3.33
C VAL A 5 -0.09 -0.37 2.41
N ILE A 6 -0.46 -0.74 1.18
CA ILE A 6 -1.09 0.15 0.21
C ILE A 6 -2.60 0.03 0.38
N ASP A 7 -3.26 1.07 0.89
CA ASP A 7 -4.68 1.02 1.23
C ASP A 7 -5.28 2.45 1.35
N ASP A 8 -6.37 2.62 2.10
CA ASP A 8 -7.03 3.90 2.36
C ASP A 8 -6.41 4.73 3.50
N GLY A 9 -5.31 4.24 4.08
CA GLY A 9 -4.51 4.92 5.10
C GLY A 9 -4.83 4.50 6.53
N ILE A 10 -4.25 5.20 7.51
CA ILE A 10 -4.44 4.90 8.94
C ILE A 10 -4.66 6.20 9.71
N LEU A 11 -5.63 6.19 10.63
CA LEU A 11 -5.91 7.36 11.45
C LEU A 11 -4.71 7.68 12.35
N PRO A 12 -4.35 8.96 12.50
CA PRO A 12 -3.21 9.39 13.32
C PRO A 12 -3.20 8.84 14.75
N VAL A 13 -4.38 8.73 15.36
CA VAL A 13 -4.56 8.20 16.71
C VAL A 13 -4.03 6.77 16.86
N PHE A 14 -4.11 5.96 15.80
CA PHE A 14 -3.68 4.57 15.79
C PHE A 14 -2.23 4.37 15.34
N ARG A 15 -1.57 5.41 14.81
CA ARG A 15 -0.15 5.33 14.39
C ARG A 15 0.79 5.00 15.54
N LYS A 16 0.42 5.31 16.79
CA LYS A 16 1.23 5.00 17.99
C LYS A 16 1.02 3.58 18.50
N GLU A 17 -0.11 2.96 18.16
CA GLU A 17 -0.45 1.60 18.59
C GLU A 17 0.20 0.55 17.69
N LEU A 18 0.42 0.90 16.42
CA LEU A 18 1.05 0.07 15.40
C LEU A 18 2.47 0.62 15.16
N ASN A 19 3.45 -0.23 14.86
CA ASN A 19 4.84 0.20 14.60
C ASN A 19 4.98 0.89 13.23
N ILE A 20 4.19 1.96 13.00
CA ILE A 20 4.13 2.73 11.76
C ILE A 20 5.27 3.74 11.76
N ILE A 21 6.26 3.51 10.91
CA ILE A 21 7.44 4.37 10.79
C ILE A 21 7.24 5.50 9.77
N GLU A 22 6.35 5.30 8.79
CA GLU A 22 6.04 6.26 7.74
C GLU A 22 4.57 6.16 7.32
N ASP A 23 3.96 7.33 7.09
CA ASP A 23 2.62 7.47 6.52
C ASP A 23 2.72 8.37 5.29
N ILE A 24 2.29 7.84 4.14
CA ILE A 24 2.50 8.41 2.82
C ILE A 24 1.15 8.56 2.14
N VAL A 25 0.95 9.67 1.46
CA VAL A 25 -0.21 9.90 0.58
C VAL A 25 0.28 10.00 -0.84
N VAL A 26 -0.33 9.22 -1.73
CA VAL A 26 -0.16 9.36 -3.18
C VAL A 26 -1.43 9.95 -3.75
N SER A 27 -1.29 11.01 -4.54
CA SER A 27 -2.43 11.62 -5.24
C SER A 27 -1.98 12.29 -6.52
N GLY A 28 -2.65 11.96 -7.63
CA GLY A 28 -2.34 12.50 -8.96
C GLY A 28 -0.92 12.17 -9.43
N GLY A 29 -0.39 11.00 -9.03
CA GLY A 29 0.96 10.52 -9.32
C GLY A 29 2.07 11.16 -8.48
N ASN A 30 1.71 11.96 -7.47
CA ASN A 30 2.67 12.60 -6.58
C ASN A 30 2.64 11.95 -5.21
N LEU A 31 3.84 11.70 -4.66
CA LEU A 31 4.01 11.14 -3.33
C LEU A 31 4.34 12.25 -2.32
N VAL A 32 3.59 12.30 -1.22
CA VAL A 32 3.81 13.23 -0.11
C VAL A 32 3.84 12.46 1.20
N ILE A 33 4.89 12.68 2.01
CA ILE A 33 4.93 12.15 3.38
C ILE A 33 3.89 12.91 4.19
N ASN A 34 2.91 12.18 4.72
CA ASN A 34 1.86 12.76 5.53
C ASN A 34 2.39 13.06 6.93
N LYS A 35 2.42 14.34 7.29
CA LYS A 35 2.76 14.81 8.64
C LYS A 35 1.58 15.42 9.36
N SER A 36 0.40 15.50 8.72
CA SER A 36 -0.77 16.13 9.33
C SER A 36 -1.73 15.08 9.87
N ASP A 37 -2.43 15.48 10.93
CA ASP A 37 -3.47 14.66 11.56
C ASP A 37 -4.86 14.94 10.99
N GLU A 38 -4.96 15.83 10.00
CA GLU A 38 -6.22 16.44 9.54
C GLU A 38 -6.80 15.77 8.30
N ILE A 39 -6.28 14.61 7.89
CA ILE A 39 -6.75 13.99 6.66
C ILE A 39 -7.97 13.10 6.92
N PRO A 40 -9.10 13.31 6.21
CA PRO A 40 -10.24 12.41 6.29
C PRO A 40 -9.83 11.04 5.76
N ILE A 41 -10.15 10.01 6.53
CA ILE A 41 -10.03 8.61 6.12
C ILE A 41 -11.43 8.08 5.89
N SER A 42 -11.62 7.40 4.77
CA SER A 42 -12.92 6.92 4.31
C SER A 42 -13.39 5.70 5.10
N THR A 43 -12.48 4.80 5.50
CA THR A 43 -12.82 3.55 6.21
C THR A 43 -11.73 3.15 7.23
N ASP A 44 -11.88 1.99 7.86
CA ASP A 44 -10.90 1.37 8.76
C ASP A 44 -10.11 0.24 8.10
N HIS A 45 -10.18 0.11 6.76
CA HIS A 45 -9.62 -1.02 6.02
C HIS A 45 -8.09 -1.10 6.14
N GLY A 46 -7.38 -0.01 5.84
CA GLY A 46 -5.92 0.07 5.97
C GLY A 46 -5.45 -0.12 7.42
N PHE A 47 -6.21 0.36 8.40
CA PHE A 47 -5.94 0.11 9.81
C PHE A 47 -6.06 -1.37 10.17
N ASN A 48 -7.14 -2.03 9.75
CA ASN A 48 -7.37 -3.45 10.00
C ASN A 48 -6.27 -4.33 9.36
N ALA A 49 -5.86 -4.01 8.13
CA ALA A 49 -4.73 -4.68 7.48
C ALA A 49 -3.44 -4.56 8.30
N CYS A 50 -3.10 -3.35 8.75
CA CYS A 50 -1.91 -3.11 9.57
C CYS A 50 -2.00 -3.82 10.93
N LYS A 51 -3.18 -3.84 11.55
CA LYS A 51 -3.42 -4.52 12.83
C LYS A 51 -3.22 -6.03 12.71
N ILE A 52 -3.74 -6.66 11.66
CA ILE A 52 -3.53 -8.08 11.39
C ILE A 52 -2.03 -8.35 11.21
N ILE A 53 -1.33 -7.56 10.39
CA ILE A 53 0.12 -7.74 10.20
C ILE A 53 0.87 -7.59 11.53
N ASN A 54 0.53 -6.59 12.34
CA ASN A 54 1.14 -6.35 13.65
C ASN A 54 0.86 -7.49 14.66
N GLU A 55 -0.27 -8.20 14.54
CA GLU A 55 -0.58 -9.37 15.38
C GLU A 55 0.37 -10.55 15.08
N TYR A 56 0.69 -10.79 13.81
CA TYR A 56 1.58 -11.89 13.40
C TYR A 56 3.06 -11.50 13.35
N ALA A 57 3.37 -10.21 13.20
CA ALA A 57 4.72 -9.68 13.09
C ALA A 57 4.85 -8.33 13.83
N PRO A 58 4.79 -8.32 15.18
CA PRO A 58 4.79 -7.09 15.98
C PRO A 58 6.07 -6.26 15.87
N GLU A 59 7.19 -6.89 15.52
CA GLU A 59 8.49 -6.23 15.31
C GLU A 59 8.66 -5.70 13.87
N ALA A 60 7.65 -5.86 13.01
CA ALA A 60 7.69 -5.30 11.66
C ALA A 60 7.57 -3.78 11.71
N GLU A 61 8.38 -3.09 10.92
CA GLU A 61 8.25 -1.67 10.68
C GLU A 61 7.24 -1.47 9.56
N LEU A 62 6.12 -0.82 9.86
CA LEU A 62 5.02 -0.66 8.93
C LEU A 62 5.11 0.70 8.23
N ILE A 63 4.85 0.71 6.93
CA ILE A 63 4.71 1.91 6.12
C ILE A 63 3.30 1.92 5.55
N SER A 64 2.50 2.93 5.87
CA SER A 64 1.18 3.11 5.27
C SER A 64 1.31 3.97 4.02
N ILE A 65 0.82 3.48 2.89
CA ILE A 65 0.69 4.28 1.65
C ILE A 65 -0.79 4.37 1.31
N ARG A 66 -1.33 5.57 1.40
CA ARG A 66 -2.69 5.86 1.01
C ARG A 66 -2.78 6.21 -0.47
N ILE A 67 -3.59 5.48 -1.21
CA ILE A 67 -3.89 5.75 -2.64
C ILE A 67 -5.37 6.00 -2.92
N PHE A 68 -6.26 5.62 -1.99
CA PHE A 68 -7.70 5.81 -2.18
C PHE A 68 -8.11 7.25 -1.90
N ASN A 69 -9.05 7.73 -2.70
CA ASN A 69 -9.66 9.04 -2.50
C ASN A 69 -10.59 8.98 -1.26
N PRO A 70 -10.48 9.88 -0.28
CA PRO A 70 -11.38 9.86 0.88
C PRO A 70 -12.87 10.00 0.53
N ASN A 71 -13.18 10.60 -0.63
CA ASN A 71 -14.54 10.84 -1.08
C ASN A 71 -15.06 9.75 -2.02
N GLU A 72 -14.19 8.92 -2.56
CA GLU A 72 -14.53 7.88 -3.53
C GLU A 72 -13.72 6.62 -3.19
N MET A 73 -14.39 5.48 -2.97
CA MET A 73 -13.71 4.21 -2.62
C MET A 73 -12.97 3.57 -3.82
N ASN A 74 -12.29 4.41 -4.60
CA ASN A 74 -11.51 4.07 -5.78
C ASN A 74 -10.09 4.66 -5.64
N ALA A 75 -9.16 4.13 -6.43
CA ALA A 75 -7.81 4.65 -6.58
C ALA A 75 -7.50 4.79 -8.07
N ASP A 76 -6.75 5.82 -8.45
CA ASP A 76 -6.25 5.97 -9.81
C ASP A 76 -5.09 4.98 -10.04
N ILE A 77 -5.07 4.32 -11.19
CA ILE A 77 -4.00 3.39 -11.58
C ILE A 77 -2.61 4.02 -11.51
N LYS A 78 -2.49 5.33 -11.79
CA LYS A 78 -1.24 6.09 -11.67
C LYS A 78 -0.77 6.23 -10.23
N ASP A 79 -1.70 6.34 -9.29
CA ASP A 79 -1.38 6.43 -7.86
C ASP A 79 -0.87 5.08 -7.35
N LEU A 80 -1.51 3.98 -7.77
CA LEU A 80 -1.02 2.63 -7.49
C LEU A 80 0.37 2.37 -8.09
N ILE A 81 0.61 2.76 -9.36
CA ILE A 81 1.94 2.64 -9.99
C ILE A 81 2.98 3.46 -9.22
N THR A 82 2.62 4.65 -8.75
CA THR A 82 3.52 5.51 -7.98
C THR A 82 3.86 4.89 -6.63
N ALA A 83 2.88 4.28 -5.95
CA ALA A 83 3.11 3.53 -4.72
C ALA A 83 4.03 2.31 -4.94
N PHE A 84 3.84 1.56 -6.04
CA PHE A 84 4.73 0.45 -6.39
C PHE A 84 6.15 0.90 -6.71
N LYS A 85 6.32 2.03 -7.43
CA LYS A 85 7.64 2.63 -7.66
C LYS A 85 8.33 3.00 -6.36
N TYR A 86 7.60 3.60 -5.40
CA TYR A 86 8.15 3.87 -4.07
C TYR A 86 8.66 2.60 -3.40
N CYS A 87 7.89 1.51 -3.47
CA CYS A 87 8.30 0.24 -2.88
C CYS A 87 9.55 -0.33 -3.56
N LEU A 88 9.60 -0.27 -4.89
CA LEU A 88 10.74 -0.70 -5.71
C LEU A 88 12.02 0.08 -5.36
N ASP A 89 11.94 1.42 -5.41
CA ASP A 89 13.06 2.32 -5.17
C ASP A 89 13.63 2.18 -3.74
N ASN A 90 12.77 1.88 -2.77
CA ASN A 90 13.16 1.67 -1.37
C ASN A 90 13.46 0.21 -1.01
N SER A 91 13.45 -0.70 -2.00
CA SER A 91 13.72 -2.13 -1.78
C SER A 91 12.86 -2.74 -0.65
N ILE A 92 11.59 -2.33 -0.56
CA ILE A 92 10.63 -2.84 0.41
C ILE A 92 10.40 -4.34 0.17
N PRO A 93 10.63 -5.23 1.15
CA PRO A 93 10.61 -6.67 0.93
C PRO A 93 9.21 -7.31 0.92
N ILE A 94 8.21 -6.65 1.52
CA ILE A 94 6.82 -7.14 1.55
C ILE A 94 5.89 -5.97 1.30
N ILE A 95 5.01 -6.13 0.32
CA ILE A 95 4.00 -5.14 -0.06
C ILE A 95 2.62 -5.82 0.07
N HIS A 96 1.78 -5.31 0.97
CA HIS A 96 0.40 -5.72 1.11
C HIS A 96 -0.49 -4.75 0.32
N PHE A 97 -1.28 -5.30 -0.60
CA PHE A 97 -2.30 -4.56 -1.34
C PHE A 97 -3.55 -5.44 -1.48
N SER A 98 -4.66 -4.91 -1.00
CA SER A 98 -5.96 -5.58 -0.81
C SER A 98 -7.02 -5.01 -1.76
N GLY A 99 -6.60 -4.63 -2.98
CA GLY A 99 -7.46 -4.05 -4.00
C GLY A 99 -7.38 -4.76 -5.35
N GLY A 100 -8.34 -4.49 -6.21
CA GLY A 100 -8.41 -5.04 -7.57
C GLY A 100 -9.06 -4.06 -8.54
N SER A 101 -8.89 -4.30 -9.84
CA SER A 101 -9.53 -3.52 -10.89
C SER A 101 -10.36 -4.43 -11.79
N VAL A 102 -11.54 -3.95 -12.19
CA VAL A 102 -12.38 -4.58 -13.22
C VAL A 102 -11.98 -4.12 -14.64
N ASN A 103 -11.08 -3.16 -14.76
CA ASN A 103 -10.63 -2.63 -16.04
C ASN A 103 -9.39 -3.39 -16.52
N LEU A 104 -9.57 -4.19 -17.57
CA LEU A 104 -8.50 -4.99 -18.18
C LEU A 104 -7.26 -4.18 -18.61
N LYS A 105 -7.39 -2.88 -18.86
CA LYS A 105 -6.25 -2.03 -19.23
C LYS A 105 -5.26 -1.85 -18.08
N ASP A 106 -5.73 -1.94 -16.84
CA ASP A 106 -4.90 -1.70 -15.65
C ASP A 106 -3.89 -2.84 -15.45
N ASP A 107 -4.25 -4.08 -15.81
CA ASP A 107 -3.34 -5.23 -15.81
C ASP A 107 -2.11 -4.97 -16.70
N TYR A 108 -2.34 -4.48 -17.93
CA TYR A 108 -1.25 -4.14 -18.84
C TYR A 108 -0.32 -3.04 -18.29
N LEU A 109 -0.88 -2.08 -17.56
CA LEU A 109 -0.11 -0.96 -16.99
C LEU A 109 0.69 -1.37 -15.74
N LEU A 110 0.20 -2.34 -14.97
CA LEU A 110 0.85 -2.82 -13.75
C LEU A 110 1.89 -3.91 -14.00
N ARG A 111 1.79 -4.62 -15.12
CA ARG A 111 2.60 -5.81 -15.39
C ARG A 111 4.10 -5.57 -15.28
N ASP A 112 4.60 -4.47 -15.86
CA ASP A 112 6.03 -4.18 -15.87
C ASP A 112 6.55 -3.85 -14.47
N ILE A 113 5.83 -3.02 -13.71
CA ILE A 113 6.26 -2.66 -12.35
C ILE A 113 6.15 -3.84 -11.37
N ILE A 114 5.12 -4.68 -11.50
CA ILE A 114 4.99 -5.91 -10.72
C ILE A 114 6.15 -6.86 -11.01
N LYS A 115 6.49 -7.02 -12.30
CA LYS A 115 7.62 -7.87 -12.71
C LYS A 115 8.93 -7.37 -12.12
N ASP A 116 9.17 -6.06 -12.11
CA ASP A 116 10.37 -5.47 -11.53
C ASP A 116 10.45 -5.69 -10.01
N ILE A 117 9.32 -5.57 -9.30
CA ILE A 117 9.23 -5.87 -7.85
C ILE A 117 9.56 -7.34 -7.58
N ILE A 118 8.98 -8.28 -8.35
CA ILE A 118 9.23 -9.71 -8.18
C ILE A 118 10.71 -10.03 -8.46
N ASN A 119 11.28 -9.51 -9.55
CA ASN A 119 12.67 -9.77 -9.92
C ASN A 119 13.69 -9.24 -8.89
N ASN A 120 13.32 -8.20 -8.12
CA ASN A 120 14.15 -7.68 -7.03
C ASN A 120 14.00 -8.45 -5.72
N GLY A 121 13.27 -9.57 -5.69
CA GLY A 121 13.09 -10.39 -4.49
C GLY A 121 12.18 -9.74 -3.44
N GLN A 122 11.43 -8.71 -3.83
CA GLN A 122 10.47 -7.99 -2.99
C GLN A 122 9.08 -8.65 -2.99
N ALA A 123 8.93 -9.69 -3.81
CA ALA A 123 7.80 -10.60 -3.84
C ALA A 123 8.29 -11.96 -4.34
N GLU A 124 8.33 -12.97 -3.48
CA GLU A 124 8.60 -14.35 -3.93
C GLU A 124 7.35 -14.92 -4.63
N GLU A 125 7.55 -15.56 -5.79
CA GLU A 125 6.53 -16.26 -6.59
C GLU A 125 5.69 -17.28 -5.79
N ASN A 126 6.18 -17.74 -4.62
CA ASN A 126 5.52 -18.75 -3.77
C ASN A 126 5.00 -18.23 -2.41
N ASN A 127 5.13 -16.93 -2.11
CA ASN A 127 4.57 -16.29 -0.91
C ASN A 127 3.84 -14.97 -1.23
N CYS A 128 3.57 -14.71 -2.51
CA CYS A 128 2.82 -13.54 -2.93
C CYS A 128 1.33 -13.72 -2.63
N SER A 129 0.87 -13.23 -1.49
CA SER A 129 -0.51 -12.77 -1.36
C SER A 129 -0.62 -11.34 -1.93
N MET A 130 -0.20 -11.12 -3.19
CA MET A 130 -0.88 -10.10 -4.00
C MET A 130 -2.22 -10.73 -4.36
N PHE A 131 -3.26 -10.46 -3.56
CA PHE A 131 -4.64 -10.72 -4.00
C PHE A 131 -5.02 -9.65 -5.04
N LEU A 132 -4.39 -9.68 -6.21
CA LEU A 132 -4.97 -9.11 -7.42
C LEU A 132 -6.11 -10.04 -7.84
N SER A 133 -7.24 -9.96 -7.15
CA SER A 133 -8.50 -10.51 -7.65
C SER A 133 -8.95 -9.59 -8.78
N LEU A 134 -8.39 -9.79 -9.98
CA LEU A 134 -9.00 -9.38 -11.23
C LEU A 134 -10.25 -10.28 -11.43
N MET A 135 -11.35 -9.92 -10.75
CA MET A 135 -12.68 -10.45 -11.07
C MET A 135 -13.37 -9.52 -12.05
#